data_AF-A0A9D4X0U2-F1
#
_entry.id   AF-A0A9D4X0U2-F1
#
_cell.length_a   1.000
_cell.length_b   1.000
_cell.length_c   1.000
_cell.angle_alpha   90.00
_cell.angle_beta   90.00
_cell.angle_gamma   90.00
#
_symmetry.space_group_name_H-M   'P 1'
#
loop_
_entity.id
_entity.type
_entity.pdbx_description
1 polymer ?
#
loop_
_entity_poly.entity_id
_entity_poly.type
_entity_poly.pdbx_seq_one_letter_code
_entity_poly.pdbx_strand_id
1 'polypeptide(L)'
;MGPEEFIQLWNPSIGKSNELPVLQKLHHRHRVTYGFGYDSVTDNYKVVVIEKTQVKVHTLGTKFWKNIGDFPKATDHEQKSGKYVSGTINWLAQRWPRSSPPFIVSFDLGNESYQEVLLPDNKEVNDNFMTLDVFADCLCMLCGHDIWLMKEYGNKESWTKLFTISYLENPSMRYSLTKVSNGSQILVQYRTVVPGPLVSAEQWVLGLGRYRTIAPKAC
;
A
#
# COMPACT_ATOMS: atom_id res chain seq x y z
N MET A 1 -14.66 -25.44 -12.63
CA MET A 1 -14.56 -24.01 -12.98
C MET A 1 -14.35 -23.26 -11.68
N GLY A 2 -13.32 -22.42 -11.56
CA GLY A 2 -13.13 -21.62 -10.34
C GLY A 2 -13.84 -20.27 -10.45
N PRO A 3 -14.08 -19.55 -9.35
CA PRO A 3 -14.84 -18.31 -9.34
C PRO A 3 -14.23 -17.21 -10.22
N GLU A 4 -15.08 -16.37 -10.80
CA GLU A 4 -14.63 -15.13 -11.44
C GLU A 4 -14.40 -14.07 -10.34
N GLU A 5 -13.27 -13.38 -10.40
CA GLU A 5 -13.01 -12.26 -9.51
C GLU A 5 -13.48 -10.97 -10.18
N PHE A 6 -14.36 -10.24 -9.51
CA PHE A 6 -14.82 -8.93 -9.93
C PHE A 6 -14.25 -7.86 -9.00
N ILE A 7 -13.97 -6.68 -9.56
CA ILE A 7 -13.58 -5.50 -8.79
C ILE A 7 -14.75 -4.53 -8.83
N GLN A 8 -15.18 -4.07 -7.66
CA GLN A 8 -16.24 -3.09 -7.53
C GLN A 8 -15.64 -1.77 -7.00
N LEU A 9 -15.86 -0.69 -7.74
CA LEU A 9 -15.58 0.66 -7.28
C LEU A 9 -16.83 1.26 -6.66
N TRP A 10 -16.71 1.77 -5.45
CA TRP A 10 -17.79 2.47 -4.77
C TRP A 10 -17.49 3.95 -4.67
N ASN A 11 -18.41 4.79 -5.15
CA ASN A 11 -18.40 6.22 -4.94
C ASN A 11 -19.49 6.59 -3.91
N PRO A 12 -19.12 6.73 -2.63
CA PRO A 12 -20.08 7.02 -1.57
C PRO A 12 -20.70 8.42 -1.70
N SER A 13 -20.02 9.41 -2.30
CA SER A 13 -20.53 10.78 -2.36
C SER A 13 -21.75 10.94 -3.27
N ILE A 14 -21.88 10.04 -4.25
CA ILE A 14 -23.03 9.99 -5.17
C ILE A 14 -23.87 8.72 -4.99
N GLY A 15 -23.53 7.87 -4.02
CA GLY A 15 -24.23 6.62 -3.74
C GLY A 15 -24.22 5.60 -4.87
N LYS A 16 -23.19 5.60 -5.74
CA LYS A 16 -23.10 4.68 -6.89
C LYS A 16 -21.95 3.71 -6.74
N SER A 17 -22.13 2.50 -7.26
CA SER A 17 -21.05 1.54 -7.47
C SER A 17 -20.94 1.19 -8.95
N ASN A 18 -19.71 1.03 -9.43
CA ASN A 18 -19.41 0.53 -10.76
C ASN A 18 -18.65 -0.77 -10.63
N GLU A 19 -19.18 -1.84 -11.20
CA GLU A 19 -18.43 -3.07 -11.41
C GLU A 19 -17.49 -2.87 -12.60
N LEU A 20 -16.22 -3.20 -12.41
CA LEU A 20 -15.22 -3.14 -13.47
C LEU A 20 -15.37 -4.33 -14.41
N PRO A 21 -14.89 -4.22 -15.67
CA PRO A 21 -14.88 -5.35 -16.58
C PRO A 21 -14.22 -6.57 -15.94
N VAL A 22 -14.76 -7.76 -16.18
CA VAL A 22 -14.22 -9.01 -15.61
C VAL A 22 -12.74 -9.14 -16.00
N LEU A 23 -11.88 -9.30 -14.99
CA LEU A 23 -10.50 -9.69 -15.20
C LEU A 23 -10.52 -11.13 -15.72
N GLN A 24 -10.13 -11.34 -16.98
CA GLN A 24 -10.07 -12.68 -17.56
C GLN A 24 -9.37 -13.63 -16.59
N LYS A 25 -10.04 -14.76 -16.29
CA LYS A 25 -9.68 -15.84 -15.34
C LYS A 25 -8.33 -15.61 -14.63
N LEU A 26 -8.38 -14.88 -13.52
CA LEU A 26 -7.28 -14.90 -12.58
C LEU A 26 -7.10 -16.35 -12.12
N HIS A 27 -5.86 -16.84 -12.13
CA HIS A 27 -5.65 -18.19 -11.63
C HIS A 27 -5.77 -18.17 -10.11
N HIS A 28 -6.68 -18.99 -9.58
CA HIS A 28 -7.00 -19.20 -8.14
C HIS A 28 -5.82 -19.39 -7.18
N ARG A 29 -4.60 -19.56 -7.69
CA ARG A 29 -3.39 -19.77 -6.91
C ARG A 29 -2.49 -18.53 -6.84
N HIS A 30 -2.79 -17.47 -7.58
CA HIS A 30 -1.93 -16.29 -7.63
C HIS A 30 -2.42 -15.23 -6.66
N ARG A 31 -1.47 -14.66 -5.92
CA ARG A 31 -1.72 -13.47 -5.11
C ARG A 31 -1.95 -12.29 -6.07
N VAL A 32 -3.10 -11.64 -5.92
CA VAL A 32 -3.46 -10.45 -6.68
C VAL A 32 -3.19 -9.23 -5.81
N THR A 33 -2.49 -8.26 -6.38
CA THR A 33 -2.25 -6.96 -5.77
C THR A 33 -2.96 -5.90 -6.62
N TYR A 34 -3.55 -4.90 -5.97
CA TYR A 34 -4.26 -3.84 -6.66
C TYR A 34 -3.76 -2.47 -6.23
N GLY A 35 -4.10 -1.45 -7.00
CA GLY A 35 -3.87 -0.05 -6.73
C GLY A 35 -4.97 0.77 -7.35
N PHE A 36 -5.31 1.90 -6.73
CA PHE A 36 -6.29 2.85 -7.24
C PHE A 36 -5.75 4.26 -7.05
N GLY A 37 -5.91 5.10 -8.05
CA GLY A 37 -5.44 6.47 -7.98
C GLY A 37 -6.00 7.35 -9.08
N TYR A 38 -5.73 8.64 -8.94
CA TYR A 38 -6.13 9.66 -9.90
C TYR A 38 -4.95 10.04 -10.79
N ASP A 39 -5.18 9.98 -12.10
CA ASP A 39 -4.28 10.44 -13.14
C ASP A 39 -4.66 11.87 -13.53
N SER A 40 -3.85 12.84 -13.10
CA SER A 40 -4.08 14.25 -13.41
C SER A 40 -3.78 14.61 -14.86
N VAL A 41 -3.04 13.78 -15.61
CA VAL A 41 -2.72 14.03 -17.03
C VAL A 41 -3.95 13.78 -17.89
N THR A 42 -4.71 12.72 -17.57
CA THR A 42 -5.92 12.33 -18.31
C THR A 42 -7.22 12.74 -17.64
N ASP A 43 -7.15 13.40 -16.47
CA ASP A 43 -8.29 13.80 -15.64
C ASP A 43 -9.23 12.61 -15.37
N ASN A 44 -8.65 11.49 -14.95
CA ASN A 44 -9.39 10.25 -14.78
C ASN A 44 -8.82 9.37 -13.67
N TYR A 45 -9.65 8.45 -13.17
CA TYR A 45 -9.25 7.45 -12.20
C TYR A 45 -8.78 6.18 -12.89
N LYS A 46 -7.71 5.58 -12.35
CA LYS A 46 -7.15 4.33 -12.83
C LYS A 46 -7.11 3.28 -11.71
N VAL A 47 -7.38 2.04 -12.09
CA VAL A 47 -7.20 0.86 -11.26
C VAL A 47 -6.07 0.03 -11.88
N VAL A 48 -5.09 -0.32 -11.07
CA VAL A 48 -3.95 -1.15 -11.46
C VAL A 48 -4.07 -2.48 -10.77
N VAL A 49 -3.90 -3.57 -11.50
CA VAL A 49 -3.95 -4.94 -11.00
C VAL A 49 -2.67 -5.64 -11.42
N ILE A 50 -2.01 -6.27 -10.44
CA ILE A 50 -0.80 -7.05 -10.62
C ILE A 50 -1.14 -8.50 -10.31
N GLU A 51 -1.02 -9.38 -11.31
CA GLU A 51 -1.19 -10.81 -11.18
C GLU A 51 0.13 -11.51 -11.53
N LYS A 52 0.76 -12.15 -10.54
CA LYS A 52 2.14 -12.67 -10.63
C LYS A 52 3.13 -11.55 -10.95
N THR A 53 3.36 -11.32 -12.23
CA THR A 53 4.17 -10.23 -12.78
C THR A 53 3.37 -9.39 -13.77
N GLN A 54 2.24 -9.87 -14.29
CA GLN A 54 1.52 -9.11 -15.31
C GLN A 54 0.75 -7.95 -14.70
N VAL A 55 0.88 -6.78 -15.32
CA VAL A 55 0.20 -5.57 -14.86
C VAL A 55 -0.87 -5.17 -15.87
N LYS A 56 -2.08 -5.01 -15.35
CA LYS A 56 -3.27 -4.58 -16.09
C LYS A 56 -3.77 -3.28 -15.50
N VAL A 57 -4.05 -2.30 -16.36
CA VAL A 57 -4.58 -1.00 -15.98
C VAL A 57 -5.98 -0.85 -16.57
N HIS A 58 -6.92 -0.42 -15.73
CA HIS A 58 -8.25 -0.02 -16.16
C HIS A 58 -8.43 1.46 -15.90
N THR A 59 -8.83 2.20 -16.93
CA THR A 59 -9.22 3.61 -16.79
C THR A 59 -10.73 3.69 -16.65
N LEU A 60 -11.22 4.42 -15.66
CA LEU A 60 -12.64 4.53 -15.38
C LEU A 60 -13.40 5.11 -16.59
N GLY A 61 -14.55 4.52 -16.89
CA GLY A 61 -15.37 4.86 -18.06
C GLY A 61 -15.02 4.09 -19.34
N THR A 62 -13.90 3.37 -19.36
CA THR A 62 -13.58 2.43 -20.43
C THR A 62 -14.21 1.05 -20.17
N LYS A 63 -14.14 0.14 -21.16
CA LYS A 63 -14.72 -1.22 -21.05
C LYS A 63 -13.67 -2.34 -21.01
N PHE A 64 -12.39 -2.02 -21.01
CA PHE A 64 -11.32 -3.00 -21.15
C PHE A 64 -10.19 -2.76 -20.15
N TRP A 65 -9.40 -3.80 -19.95
CA TRP A 65 -8.12 -3.73 -19.23
C TRP A 65 -6.99 -3.62 -20.26
N LYS A 66 -6.12 -2.62 -20.08
CA LYS A 66 -4.89 -2.47 -20.85
C LYS A 66 -3.79 -3.28 -20.17
N ASN A 67 -3.17 -4.22 -20.88
CA ASN A 67 -1.95 -4.88 -20.40
C ASN A 67 -0.76 -3.94 -20.68
N ILE A 68 0.01 -3.61 -19.64
CA ILE A 68 1.17 -2.71 -19.75
C ILE A 68 2.51 -3.44 -19.57
N GLY A 69 2.49 -4.77 -19.57
CA GLY A 69 3.67 -5.61 -19.45
C GLY A 69 3.90 -6.13 -18.04
N ASP A 70 5.15 -6.47 -17.75
CA ASP A 70 5.55 -7.07 -16.47
C ASP A 70 5.91 -6.01 -15.42
N PHE A 71 5.54 -6.32 -14.18
CA PHE A 71 5.94 -5.63 -12.98
C PHE A 71 7.46 -5.80 -12.81
N PRO A 72 8.19 -4.75 -12.37
CA PRO A 72 9.62 -4.83 -12.12
C PRO A 72 9.97 -6.06 -11.27
N LYS A 73 11.05 -6.79 -11.63
CA LYS A 73 11.43 -8.09 -11.05
C LYS A 73 11.42 -8.09 -9.51
N ALA A 74 10.28 -8.44 -8.95
CA ALA A 74 10.03 -8.59 -7.53
C ALA A 74 9.48 -9.99 -7.27
N THR A 75 9.85 -10.58 -6.13
CA THR A 75 9.48 -11.96 -5.81
C THR A 75 8.25 -12.08 -4.94
N ASP A 76 7.90 -11.01 -4.23
CA ASP A 76 6.76 -10.98 -3.33
C ASP A 76 6.24 -9.55 -3.20
N HIS A 77 4.93 -9.43 -3.03
CA HIS A 77 4.27 -8.19 -2.68
C HIS A 77 3.85 -8.32 -1.23
N GLU A 78 4.52 -7.61 -0.32
CA GLU A 78 4.21 -7.66 1.12
C GLU A 78 2.73 -7.31 1.39
N GLN A 79 2.19 -6.34 0.64
CA GLN A 79 0.85 -5.77 0.80
C GLN A 79 -0.04 -6.02 -0.42
N LYS A 80 -1.35 -6.22 -0.18
CA LYS A 80 -2.35 -6.43 -1.25
C LYS A 80 -2.78 -5.14 -1.96
N SER A 81 -2.63 -3.98 -1.32
CA SER A 81 -3.03 -2.69 -1.87
C SER A 81 -1.84 -1.74 -1.99
N GLY A 82 -1.77 -1.07 -3.14
CA GLY A 82 -0.85 0.02 -3.42
C GLY A 82 -1.31 1.32 -2.79
N LYS A 83 -0.37 2.22 -2.55
CA LYS A 83 -0.57 3.48 -1.83
C LYS A 83 -0.44 4.65 -2.80
N TYR A 84 -1.52 5.39 -2.97
CA TYR A 84 -1.57 6.52 -3.88
C TYR A 84 -1.00 7.78 -3.23
N VAL A 85 0.02 8.38 -3.85
CA VAL A 85 0.64 9.65 -3.44
C VAL A 85 1.13 10.37 -4.70
N SER A 86 0.88 11.68 -4.79
CA SER A 86 1.44 12.55 -5.85
C SER A 86 1.31 12.00 -7.30
N GLY A 87 0.15 11.45 -7.66
CA GLY A 87 -0.11 10.91 -9.01
C GLY A 87 0.45 9.51 -9.28
N THR A 88 1.08 8.88 -8.28
CA THR A 88 1.66 7.54 -8.40
C THR A 88 0.96 6.54 -7.47
N ILE A 89 1.13 5.25 -7.75
CA ILE A 89 0.78 4.17 -6.85
C ILE A 89 2.04 3.43 -6.43
N ASN A 90 2.18 3.21 -5.13
CA ASN A 90 3.39 2.72 -4.50
C ASN A 90 3.18 1.35 -3.84
N TRP A 91 4.07 0.41 -4.11
CA TRP A 91 4.08 -0.90 -3.45
C TRP A 91 5.45 -1.19 -2.85
N LEU A 92 5.45 -1.76 -1.65
CA LEU A 92 6.65 -2.36 -1.08
C LEU A 92 6.93 -3.69 -1.78
N ALA A 93 8.13 -3.83 -2.32
CA ALA A 93 8.58 -4.97 -3.11
C ALA A 93 9.87 -5.58 -2.57
N GLN A 94 9.98 -6.91 -2.68
CA GLN A 94 11.16 -7.66 -2.27
C GLN A 94 11.92 -8.19 -3.49
N ARG A 95 13.25 -8.00 -3.50
CA ARG A 95 14.15 -8.55 -4.54
C ARG A 95 14.53 -10.00 -4.25
N TRP A 96 14.95 -10.71 -5.31
CA TRP A 96 15.70 -11.97 -5.18
C TRP A 96 17.22 -11.71 -5.20
N PRO A 97 18.01 -12.37 -4.35
CA PRO A 97 17.58 -13.19 -3.21
C PRO A 97 16.92 -12.33 -2.13
N ARG A 98 16.08 -12.94 -1.28
CA ARG A 98 15.39 -12.26 -0.17
C ARG A 98 16.32 -11.54 0.82
N SER A 99 17.62 -11.83 0.80
CA SER A 99 18.64 -11.09 1.56
C SER A 99 18.93 -9.69 1.02
N SER A 100 18.46 -9.36 -0.19
CA SER A 100 18.58 -8.02 -0.75
C SER A 100 17.63 -7.06 -0.05
N PRO A 101 17.98 -5.77 0.13
CA PRO A 101 17.08 -4.80 0.74
C PRO A 101 15.76 -4.67 -0.03
N PRO A 102 14.63 -4.54 0.67
CA PRO A 102 13.37 -4.19 0.04
C PRO A 102 13.44 -2.78 -0.57
N PHE A 103 12.51 -2.48 -1.46
CA PHE A 103 12.41 -1.19 -2.12
C PHE A 103 10.96 -0.87 -2.45
N ILE A 104 10.67 0.39 -2.77
CA ILE A 104 9.34 0.80 -3.21
C ILE A 104 9.34 0.86 -4.73
N VAL A 105 8.39 0.16 -5.35
CA VAL A 105 8.05 0.35 -6.75
C VAL A 105 6.94 1.39 -6.82
N SER A 106 7.23 2.50 -7.47
CA SER A 106 6.25 3.55 -7.77
C SER A 106 5.84 3.40 -9.23
N PHE A 107 4.55 3.28 -9.49
CA PHE A 107 3.96 3.36 -10.83
C PHE A 107 3.31 4.72 -11.02
N ASP A 108 3.80 5.47 -12.00
CA ASP A 108 3.24 6.76 -12.39
C ASP A 108 2.03 6.53 -13.31
N LEU A 109 0.87 7.07 -12.91
CA LEU A 109 -0.38 6.85 -13.62
C LEU A 109 -0.47 7.61 -14.94
N GLY A 110 0.20 8.75 -15.08
CA GLY A 110 0.11 9.61 -16.25
C GLY A 110 0.95 9.10 -17.40
N ASN A 111 2.20 8.68 -17.12
CA ASN A 111 3.09 8.12 -18.14
C ASN A 111 3.07 6.58 -18.21
N GLU A 112 2.39 5.92 -17.27
CA GLU A 112 2.31 4.47 -17.15
C GLU A 112 3.69 3.79 -17.08
N SER A 113 4.60 4.38 -16.30
CA SER A 113 5.97 3.90 -16.11
C SER A 113 6.30 3.60 -14.65
N TYR A 114 7.35 2.81 -14.44
CA TYR A 114 7.84 2.45 -13.11
C TYR A 114 9.09 3.25 -12.76
N GLN A 115 9.18 3.63 -11.49
CA GLN A 115 10.38 4.13 -10.88
C GLN A 115 10.62 3.43 -9.55
N GLU A 116 11.88 3.35 -9.17
CA GLU A 116 12.29 2.87 -7.87
C GLU A 116 12.38 4.05 -6.89
N VAL A 117 11.73 3.92 -5.74
CA VAL A 117 11.85 4.84 -4.62
C VAL A 117 12.63 4.13 -3.50
N LEU A 118 13.76 4.72 -3.13
CA LEU A 118 14.66 4.14 -2.14
C LEU A 118 14.15 4.36 -0.72
N LEU A 119 14.37 3.35 0.11
CA LEU A 119 14.14 3.38 1.56
C LEU A 119 15.23 4.21 2.26
N PRO A 120 14.99 4.70 3.49
CA PRO A 120 16.03 5.36 4.28
C PRO A 120 17.20 4.41 4.57
N ASP A 121 18.43 4.94 4.63
CA ASP A 121 19.70 4.18 4.81
C ASP A 121 19.91 3.55 6.19
N ASN A 122 18.87 3.47 7.02
CA ASN A 122 19.04 3.06 8.40
C ASN A 122 19.31 1.55 8.50
N LYS A 123 20.42 1.20 9.15
CA LYS A 123 20.77 -0.18 9.56
C LYS A 123 19.73 -0.82 10.49
N GLU A 124 18.82 0.00 11.03
CA GLU A 124 17.66 -0.40 11.83
C GLU A 124 16.47 -0.90 10.98
N VAL A 125 16.51 -0.65 9.66
CA VAL A 125 15.56 -1.18 8.67
C VAL A 125 15.96 -2.61 8.30
N ASN A 126 16.08 -3.48 9.31
CA ASN A 126 16.42 -4.89 9.15
C ASN A 126 15.37 -5.80 9.80
N ASP A 127 14.18 -5.24 10.05
CA ASP A 127 13.07 -6.01 10.58
C ASP A 127 12.27 -6.67 9.45
N ASN A 128 11.81 -7.89 9.69
CA ASN A 128 11.07 -8.72 8.72
C ASN A 128 9.63 -8.20 8.47
N PHE A 129 9.25 -7.08 9.08
CA PHE A 129 7.90 -6.53 9.04
C PHE A 129 7.94 -5.04 8.71
N MET A 130 7.73 -4.75 7.43
CA MET A 130 7.62 -3.39 6.91
C MET A 130 6.30 -3.22 6.18
N THR A 131 5.62 -2.10 6.43
CA THR A 131 4.39 -1.76 5.75
C THR A 131 4.42 -0.33 5.24
N LEU A 132 3.95 -0.14 4.02
CA LEU A 132 3.79 1.16 3.39
C LEU A 132 2.37 1.68 3.64
N ASP A 133 2.21 2.97 3.90
CA ASP A 133 0.91 3.61 4.00
C ASP A 133 0.97 5.08 3.55
N VAL A 134 -0.16 5.79 3.64
CA VAL A 134 -0.22 7.23 3.38
C VAL A 134 -0.62 7.98 4.64
N PHE A 135 0.14 9.00 4.99
CA PHE A 135 -0.15 9.87 6.12
C PHE A 135 -0.02 11.34 5.72
N ALA A 136 -1.11 12.10 5.87
CA ALA A 136 -1.20 13.52 5.49
C ALA A 136 -0.71 13.75 4.06
N ASP A 137 -1.22 12.93 3.13
CA ASP A 137 -0.88 12.93 1.69
C ASP A 137 0.59 12.62 1.37
N CYS A 138 1.41 12.36 2.39
CA CYS A 138 2.78 11.88 2.25
C CYS A 138 2.84 10.35 2.30
N LEU A 139 3.83 9.80 1.62
CA LEU A 139 4.15 8.37 1.77
C LEU A 139 4.76 8.15 3.16
N CYS A 140 4.24 7.17 3.89
CA CYS A 140 4.76 6.77 5.18
C CYS A 140 5.07 5.28 5.22
N MET A 141 5.96 4.90 6.11
CA MET A 141 6.39 3.53 6.28
C MET A 141 6.45 3.21 7.76
N LEU A 142 5.88 2.08 8.16
CA LEU A 142 6.14 1.49 9.46
C LEU A 142 7.22 0.42 9.29
N CYS A 143 8.27 0.50 10.10
CA CYS A 143 9.35 -0.48 10.15
C CYS A 143 9.61 -0.83 11.61
N GLY A 144 9.33 -2.08 11.99
CA GLY A 144 9.28 -2.48 13.40
C GLY A 144 8.28 -1.61 14.16
N HIS A 145 8.76 -0.77 15.06
CA HIS A 145 7.95 0.17 15.85
C HIS A 145 8.04 1.62 15.37
N ASP A 146 8.86 1.90 14.36
CA ASP A 146 9.13 3.25 13.91
C ASP A 146 8.28 3.62 12.71
N ILE A 147 7.65 4.79 12.79
CA ILE A 147 6.95 5.40 11.66
C ILE A 147 7.85 6.43 11.02
N TRP A 148 8.08 6.25 9.73
CA TRP A 148 8.84 7.12 8.85
C TRP A 148 7.90 7.82 7.88
N LEU A 149 8.20 9.07 7.55
CA LEU A 149 7.45 9.90 6.60
C LEU A 149 8.41 10.47 5.56
N MET A 150 8.08 10.32 4.28
CA MET A 150 8.78 10.96 3.18
C MET A 150 8.17 12.35 2.97
N LYS A 151 8.87 13.40 3.41
CA LYS A 151 8.36 14.79 3.32
C LYS A 151 8.36 15.35 1.90
N GLU A 152 9.23 14.83 1.05
CA GLU A 152 9.32 15.20 -0.36
C GLU A 152 9.26 13.92 -1.16
N TYR A 153 8.14 13.70 -1.84
CA TYR A 153 7.90 12.44 -2.54
C TYR A 153 9.03 12.15 -3.56
N GLY A 154 9.55 10.92 -3.53
CA GLY A 154 10.68 10.47 -4.35
C GLY A 154 12.07 10.88 -3.84
N ASN A 155 12.17 11.79 -2.87
CA ASN A 155 13.44 12.19 -2.27
C ASN A 155 13.78 11.29 -1.06
N LYS A 156 14.76 10.40 -1.24
CA LYS A 156 15.27 9.52 -0.19
C LYS A 156 15.74 10.27 1.06
N GLU A 157 16.36 11.43 0.90
CA GLU A 157 16.91 12.21 2.02
C GLU A 157 15.80 12.88 2.85
N SER A 158 14.58 12.94 2.32
CA SER A 158 13.42 13.53 3.00
C SER A 158 12.73 12.60 3.99
N TRP A 159 13.13 11.32 4.05
CA TRP A 159 12.64 10.38 5.03
C TRP A 159 12.99 10.85 6.44
N THR A 160 11.96 11.14 7.24
CA THR A 160 12.11 11.51 8.64
C THR A 160 11.39 10.51 9.52
N LYS A 161 11.97 10.15 10.66
CA LYS A 161 11.27 9.39 11.69
C LYS A 161 10.29 10.32 12.40
N LEU A 162 9.00 10.00 12.35
CA LEU A 162 7.96 10.77 13.05
C LEU A 162 7.90 10.40 14.53
N PHE A 163 7.79 9.11 14.85
CA PHE A 163 7.76 8.60 16.23
C PHE A 163 7.93 7.08 16.27
N THR A 164 8.16 6.55 17.47
CA THR A 164 8.20 5.13 17.79
C THR A 164 6.96 4.72 18.57
N ILE A 165 6.30 3.63 18.20
CA ILE A 165 5.17 3.06 18.93
C ILE A 165 5.72 2.12 20.02
N SER A 166 5.83 2.63 21.24
CA SER A 166 6.47 1.92 22.36
C SER A 166 5.66 0.79 23.00
N TYR A 167 4.38 0.63 22.65
CA TYR A 167 3.45 -0.32 23.29
C TYR A 167 3.24 -1.63 22.50
N LEU A 168 3.98 -1.81 21.41
CA LEU A 168 3.88 -2.99 20.57
C LEU A 168 4.75 -4.10 21.15
N GLU A 169 4.17 -4.90 22.04
CA GLU A 169 4.90 -5.94 22.78
C GLU A 169 5.27 -7.17 21.92
N ASN A 170 4.77 -7.28 20.68
CA ASN A 170 5.01 -8.44 19.83
C ASN A 170 5.51 -8.05 18.42
N PRO A 171 6.79 -8.33 18.09
CA PRO A 171 7.38 -8.01 16.79
C PRO A 171 6.83 -8.86 15.63
N SER A 172 6.04 -9.92 15.89
CA SER A 172 5.45 -10.77 14.83
C SER A 172 4.12 -10.24 14.25
N MET A 173 3.60 -9.12 14.75
CA MET A 173 2.31 -8.57 14.28
C MET A 173 2.47 -7.72 13.02
N ARG A 174 1.47 -7.76 12.13
CA ARG A 174 1.38 -6.88 10.96
C ARG A 174 0.50 -5.68 11.27
N TYR A 175 1.05 -4.50 11.08
CA TYR A 175 0.41 -3.23 11.43
C TYR A 175 0.08 -2.45 10.14
N SER A 176 -1.09 -1.79 10.13
CA SER A 176 -1.47 -0.81 9.11
C SER A 176 -1.75 0.53 9.79
N LEU A 177 -1.59 1.63 9.07
CA LEU A 177 -1.92 2.94 9.60
C LEU A 177 -3.23 3.39 8.98
N THR A 178 -4.32 3.32 9.73
CA THR A 178 -5.63 3.78 9.26
C THR A 178 -5.98 5.09 9.95
N LYS A 179 -6.09 6.16 9.17
CA LYS A 179 -6.46 7.48 9.69
C LYS A 179 -7.93 7.55 10.08
N VAL A 180 -8.21 8.01 11.30
CA VAL A 180 -9.43 8.77 11.64
C VAL A 180 -8.96 10.05 12.34
N SER A 181 -8.85 11.16 11.62
CA SER A 181 -8.43 12.42 12.25
C SER A 181 -9.59 13.38 12.42
N ASN A 182 -9.87 13.75 13.66
CA ASN A 182 -10.34 15.10 13.96
C ASN A 182 -9.10 15.93 14.37
N GLY A 183 -8.42 16.51 13.38
CA GLY A 183 -7.37 17.54 13.54
C GLY A 183 -5.97 17.13 14.03
N SER A 184 -5.79 16.09 14.85
CA SER A 184 -4.46 15.80 15.42
C SER A 184 -4.22 14.37 15.93
N GLN A 185 -5.09 13.41 15.59
CA GLN A 185 -5.00 12.05 16.11
C GLN A 185 -4.67 11.07 14.99
N ILE A 186 -3.77 10.13 15.30
CA ILE A 186 -3.40 9.02 14.42
C ILE A 186 -3.99 7.78 15.07
N LEU A 187 -4.88 7.11 14.35
CA LEU A 187 -5.30 5.76 14.72
C LEU A 187 -4.35 4.78 14.05
N VAL A 188 -3.91 3.79 14.83
CA VAL A 188 -3.11 2.68 14.32
C VAL A 188 -4.01 1.46 14.37
N GLN A 189 -4.23 0.86 13.20
CA GLN A 189 -5.02 -0.36 13.08
C GLN A 189 -4.08 -1.51 12.83
N TYR A 190 -4.06 -2.49 13.72
CA TYR A 190 -3.16 -3.61 13.55
C TYR A 190 -3.88 -4.94 13.66
N ARG A 191 -3.28 -5.92 13.00
CA ARG A 191 -3.81 -7.27 12.94
C ARG A 191 -3.00 -8.15 13.88
N THR A 192 -3.69 -8.68 14.89
CA THR A 192 -3.12 -9.66 15.80
C THR A 192 -3.58 -11.06 15.39
N VAL A 193 -2.67 -12.02 15.34
CA VAL A 193 -3.05 -13.44 15.34
C VAL A 193 -2.88 -13.91 16.78
N VAL A 194 -3.99 -14.05 17.51
CA VAL A 194 -3.95 -14.59 18.87
C VAL A 194 -3.88 -16.11 18.76
N PRO A 195 -2.85 -16.80 19.30
CA PRO A 195 -2.81 -18.25 19.30
C PRO A 195 -3.93 -18.78 20.21
N GLY A 196 -4.97 -19.38 19.62
CA GLY A 196 -6.05 -20.07 20.33
C GLY A 196 -5.97 -21.59 20.10
N PRO A 197 -6.53 -22.43 20.99
CA PRO A 197 -6.24 -23.87 20.98
C PRO A 197 -6.69 -24.63 19.73
N LEU A 198 -7.64 -24.14 18.93
CA LEU A 198 -8.21 -24.94 17.82
C LEU A 198 -8.56 -24.20 16.52
N VAL A 199 -8.54 -22.86 16.45
CA VAL A 199 -8.61 -22.11 15.19
C VAL A 199 -7.94 -20.75 15.42
N SER A 200 -7.06 -20.30 14.54
CA SER A 200 -6.58 -18.92 14.56
C SER A 200 -7.77 -17.99 14.25
N ALA A 201 -8.36 -17.38 15.28
CA ALA A 201 -9.35 -16.34 15.08
C ALA A 201 -8.64 -15.05 14.67
N GLU A 202 -9.00 -14.49 13.52
CA GLU A 202 -8.53 -13.16 13.11
C GLU A 202 -9.27 -12.11 13.95
N GLN A 203 -8.57 -11.42 14.84
CA GLN A 203 -9.11 -10.29 15.60
C GLN A 203 -8.47 -8.98 15.14
N TRP A 204 -9.32 -7.99 14.92
CA TRP A 204 -8.92 -6.60 14.69
C TRP A 204 -8.87 -5.88 16.02
N VAL A 205 -7.72 -5.28 16.35
CA VAL A 205 -7.59 -4.42 17.53
C VAL A 205 -7.34 -2.98 17.05
N LEU A 206 -8.16 -2.05 17.54
CA LEU A 206 -7.98 -0.62 17.31
C LEU A 206 -7.23 -0.02 18.49
N GLY A 207 -6.01 0.46 18.25
CA GLY A 207 -5.24 1.22 19.22
C GLY A 207 -5.45 2.71 19.02
N LEU A 208 -5.90 3.42 20.06
CA LEU A 208 -5.96 4.89 20.06
C LEU A 208 -4.65 5.45 20.64
N GLY A 209 -3.81 6.02 19.77
CA GLY A 209 -2.66 6.82 20.20
C GLY A 209 -2.96 8.31 20.06
N ARG A 210 -2.95 9.06 21.17
CA ARG A 210 -2.97 10.52 21.11
C ARG A 210 -1.53 11.03 21.01
N TYR A 211 -1.10 11.34 19.80
CA TYR A 211 0.20 11.99 19.59
C TYR A 211 -0.02 13.49 19.34
N ARG A 212 0.67 14.34 20.10
CA ARG A 212 0.78 15.77 19.78
C ARG A 212 1.84 15.92 18.70
N THR A 213 1.49 15.68 17.45
CA THR A 213 2.32 16.11 16.33
C THR A 213 1.76 17.40 15.77
N ILE A 214 2.65 18.37 15.52
CA ILE A 214 2.37 19.43 14.55
C ILE A 214 2.05 18.67 13.27
N ALA A 215 0.81 18.77 12.78
CA ALA A 215 0.41 18.09 11.56
C ALA A 215 1.47 18.41 10.48
N PRO A 216 2.14 17.41 9.90
CA PRO A 216 3.05 17.69 8.80
C PRO A 216 2.26 18.42 7.72
N LYS A 217 2.85 19.47 7.14
CA LYS A 217 2.29 20.07 5.92
C LYS A 217 2.18 18.94 4.89
N ALA A 218 1.08 18.93 4.14
CA ALA A 218 0.86 17.95 3.09
C ALA A 218 2.09 17.92 2.15
N CYS A 219 2.48 16.70 1.79
CA CYS A 219 3.22 16.44 0.57
C CYS A 219 2.22 16.45 -0.60
#